data_AF-A0AAX4F5X3-F1
#
_entry.id   AF-A0AAX4F5X3-F1
#
_cell.length_a   1.000
_cell.length_b   1.000
_cell.length_c   1.000
_cell.angle_alpha   90.00
_cell.angle_beta   90.00
_cell.angle_gamma   90.00
#
_symmetry.space_group_name_H-M   'P 1'
#
loop_
_entity.id
_entity.type
_entity.pdbx_description
1 polymer ?
#
loop_
_entity_poly.entity_id
_entity_poly.type
_entity_poly.pdbx_seq_one_letter_code
_entity_poly.pdbx_strand_id
1 'polypeptide(L)' 'MPTGSKNKRSTTKGIRFPHELIEEINASVAQEKAEDPNANFSAWVLDACNQKLAAPKRDKPVKS' A
#
# COMPACT_ATOMS: atom_id res chain seq x y z
N MET A 1 24.93 -15.01 -10.00
CA MET A 1 24.10 -15.04 -8.78
C MET A 1 22.66 -14.72 -9.18
N PRO A 2 21.70 -15.66 -9.15
CA PRO A 2 20.32 -15.36 -9.47
C PRO A 2 19.66 -14.72 -8.24
N THR A 3 19.41 -13.40 -8.28
CA THR A 3 18.66 -12.68 -7.24
C THR A 3 17.17 -12.99 -7.39
N GLY A 4 16.75 -14.12 -6.82
CA GLY A 4 15.36 -14.55 -6.79
C GLY A 4 14.50 -13.60 -5.96
N SER A 5 13.84 -12.66 -6.61
CA SER A 5 12.70 -11.90 -6.03
C SER A 5 11.55 -11.78 -7.05
N LYS A 6 11.41 -12.79 -7.90
CA LYS A 6 10.32 -12.89 -8.88
C LYS A 6 9.56 -14.20 -8.66
N ASN A 7 8.71 -14.22 -7.64
CA ASN A 7 7.59 -15.16 -7.63
C ASN A 7 6.59 -14.66 -8.67
N LYS A 8 6.02 -15.55 -9.51
CA LYS A 8 5.20 -15.23 -10.70
C LYS A 8 4.05 -14.22 -10.52
N ARG A 9 3.72 -13.77 -9.30
CA ARG A 9 2.60 -12.87 -8.98
C ARG A 9 2.98 -11.56 -8.28
N SER A 10 4.22 -11.38 -7.81
CA SER A 10 4.59 -10.18 -7.03
C SER A 10 5.98 -9.69 -7.42
N THR A 11 6.14 -8.37 -7.54
CA THR A 11 7.43 -7.71 -7.76
C THR A 11 7.69 -6.76 -6.61
N THR A 12 8.78 -6.95 -5.88
CA THR A 12 9.18 -6.05 -4.79
C THR A 12 9.73 -4.75 -5.40
N LYS A 13 9.03 -3.64 -5.21
CA LYS A 13 9.55 -2.30 -5.48
C LYS A 13 9.98 -1.67 -4.16
N GLY A 14 11.27 -1.38 -4.00
CA GLY A 14 11.76 -0.60 -2.88
C GLY A 14 11.40 0.88 -3.08
N ILE A 15 10.44 1.37 -2.32
CA ILE A 15 10.06 2.80 -2.29
C ILE A 15 10.49 3.43 -0.96
N ARG A 16 10.85 4.72 -0.99
CA ARG A 16 11.17 5.49 0.22
C ARG A 16 9.88 6.15 0.71
N PHE A 17 9.53 5.92 1.97
CA PHE A 17 8.46 6.63 2.65
C PHE A 17 9.06 7.73 3.52
N PRO A 18 8.43 8.92 3.62
CA PRO A 18 8.80 9.91 4.63
C PRO A 18 8.51 9.35 6.03
N HIS A 19 9.36 9.73 7.01
CA HIS A 19 9.29 9.19 8.38
C HIS A 19 7.93 9.43 9.03
N GLU A 20 7.39 10.65 8.90
CA GLU A 20 6.09 11.03 9.46
C GLU A 20 4.96 10.11 8.94
N LEU A 21 5.01 9.74 7.66
CA LEU A 21 4.00 8.86 7.07
C LEU A 21 4.13 7.43 7.57
N ILE A 22 5.35 6.93 7.81
CA ILE A 22 5.54 5.60 8.40
C ILE A 22 4.96 5.57 9.81
N GLU A 23 5.17 6.62 10.61
CA GLU A 23 4.63 6.71 11.97
C GLU A 23 3.11 6.71 11.98
N GLU A 24 2.48 7.51 11.10
CA GLU A 24 1.02 7.56 10.97
C GLU A 24 0.43 6.21 10.54
N ILE A 25 1.04 5.56 9.55
CA ILE A 25 0.61 4.22 9.10
C ILE A 25 0.78 3.21 10.23
N ASN A 26 1.88 3.25 10.96
CA ASN A 26 2.12 2.30 12.05
C ASN A 26 1.11 2.50 13.20
N ALA A 27 0.68 3.73 13.47
CA ALA A 27 -0.40 4.00 14.40
C ALA A 27 -1.75 3.42 13.92
N SER A 28 -2.10 3.61 12.64
CA SER A 28 -3.31 3.01 12.06
C SER A 28 -3.26 1.48 12.08
N VAL A 29 -2.14 0.89 11.67
CA VAL A 29 -1.93 -0.57 11.68
C VAL A 29 -1.99 -1.12 13.11
N ALA A 30 -1.45 -0.42 14.11
CA ALA A 30 -1.52 -0.86 15.50
C ALA A 30 -2.97 -0.92 16.02
N GLN A 31 -3.81 0.03 15.60
CA GLN A 31 -5.24 0.02 15.92
C GLN A 31 -5.96 -1.12 15.19
N GLU A 32 -5.76 -1.28 13.88
CA GLU A 32 -6.35 -2.39 13.11
C GLU A 32 -5.87 -3.75 13.64
N LYS A 33 -4.62 -3.85 14.08
CA LYS A 33 -4.06 -5.08 14.64
C LYS A 33 -4.70 -5.50 15.96
N ALA A 34 -5.38 -4.59 16.65
CA ALA A 34 -6.18 -4.91 17.83
C ALA A 34 -7.48 -5.66 17.44
N GLU A 35 -8.01 -5.42 16.24
CA GLU A 35 -9.24 -6.03 15.73
C GLU A 35 -8.94 -7.24 14.83
N ASP A 36 -7.92 -7.11 13.98
CA ASP A 36 -7.46 -8.10 13.02
C ASP A 36 -5.98 -8.45 13.27
N PRO A 37 -5.68 -9.62 13.86
CA PRO A 37 -4.28 -10.00 14.15
C PRO A 37 -3.42 -10.20 12.89
N ASN A 38 -4.03 -10.23 11.70
CA ASN A 38 -3.35 -10.32 10.41
C ASN A 38 -3.05 -8.94 9.78
N ALA A 39 -3.56 -7.86 10.36
CA ALA A 39 -3.27 -6.50 9.92
C ALA A 39 -1.77 -6.20 10.10
N ASN A 40 -1.14 -5.74 9.02
CA ASN A 40 0.28 -5.42 8.97
C ASN A 40 0.54 -4.29 7.97
N PHE A 41 1.70 -3.64 8.09
CA PHE A 41 2.07 -2.50 7.24
C PHE A 41 1.93 -2.78 5.74
N SER A 42 2.33 -3.97 5.28
CA SER A 42 2.22 -4.31 3.85
C SER A 42 0.77 -4.44 3.43
N ALA A 43 -0.08 -5.09 4.23
CA ALA A 43 -1.51 -5.20 3.96
C ALA A 43 -2.19 -3.83 3.94
N TRP A 44 -1.88 -2.96 4.90
CA TRP A 44 -2.42 -1.60 4.98
C TRP A 44 -2.03 -0.76 3.76
N VAL A 45 -0.75 -0.79 3.36
CA VAL A 45 -0.28 -0.07 2.17
C VAL A 45 -0.93 -0.61 0.90
N LEU A 46 -1.12 -1.93 0.80
CA LEU A 46 -1.80 -2.55 -0.34
C LEU A 46 -3.27 -2.13 -0.42
N ASP A 47 -3.96 -2.09 0.72
CA ASP A 47 -5.36 -1.65 0.79
C ASP A 47 -5.51 -0.18 0.41
N ALA A 48 -4.70 0.71 0.99
CA ALA A 48 -4.66 2.12 0.62
C ALA A 48 -4.39 2.33 -0.89
N CYS A 49 -3.48 1.53 -1.46
CA CYS A 49 -3.24 1.53 -2.90
C CYS A 49 -4.45 1.03 -3.70
N ASN A 50 -5.09 -0.06 -3.28
CA ASN A 50 -6.29 -0.59 -3.91
C ASN A 50 -7.44 0.41 -3.83
N GLN A 51 -7.65 1.09 -2.71
CA GLN A 51 -8.65 2.13 -2.54
C GLN A 51 -8.40 3.30 -3.50
N LYS A 52 -7.13 3.71 -3.67
CA LYS A 52 -6.74 4.76 -4.63
C LYS A 52 -6.92 4.34 -6.09
N LEU A 53 -6.74 3.05 -6.39
CA LEU A 53 -6.93 2.49 -7.74
C LEU A 53 -8.40 2.16 -8.06
N ALA A 54 -9.19 1.79 -7.05
CA ALA A 54 -10.61 1.49 -7.15
C ALA A 54 -11.48 2.74 -7.13
N ALA A 55 -10.97 3.86 -6.57
CA ALA A 55 -11.54 5.16 -6.84
C ALA A 55 -11.58 5.32 -8.36
N PRO A 56 -12.76 5.47 -9.00
CA PRO A 56 -12.82 5.73 -10.42
C PRO A 56 -11.93 6.93 -10.65
N LYS A 57 -10.94 6.78 -11.54
CA LYS A 57 -10.26 7.94 -12.10
C LYS A 57 -11.41 8.82 -12.54
N ARG A 58 -11.66 9.91 -11.80
CA ARG A 58 -12.47 10.99 -12.33
C ARG A 58 -11.76 11.32 -13.61
N ASP A 59 -12.28 10.81 -14.73
CA ASP A 59 -11.97 11.27 -16.06
C ASP A 59 -11.90 12.77 -15.90
N LYS A 60 -10.68 13.30 -16.01
CA LYS A 60 -10.53 14.74 -16.17
C LYS A 60 -11.45 15.03 -17.35
N PRO A 61 -12.51 15.85 -17.20
CA PRO A 61 -13.34 16.15 -18.34
C PRO A 61 -12.39 16.70 -19.39
N VAL A 62 -12.30 15.99 -20.52
CA VAL A 62 -11.74 16.51 -21.75
C VAL A 62 -12.47 17.83 -21.97
N LYS A 63 -11.77 18.95 -21.76
CA LYS A 63 -12.26 20.24 -22.19
C LYS A 63 -12.20 20.22 -23.71
N SER A 64 -13.40 20.38 -24.28
CA SER A 64 -13.71 20.59 -25.69
C SER A 64 -12.91 21.70 -26.34
#